data_AF-A0A6M7UBM2-F1
#
_entry.id   AF-A0A6M7UBM2-F1
#
_cell.length_a   1.000
_cell.length_b   1.000
_cell.length_c   1.000
_cell.angle_alpha   90.00
_cell.angle_beta   90.00
_cell.angle_gamma   90.00
#
_symmetry.space_group_name_H-M   'P 1'
#
loop_
_entity.id
_entity.type
_entity.pdbx_description
1 polymer ?
#
loop_
_entity_poly.entity_id
_entity_poly.type
_entity_poly.pdbx_seq_one_letter_code
_entity_poly.pdbx_strand_id
1 'polypeptide(L)'
;MAQSSSPISGVAERYAGSLFELALQANSVAKVEADLTRFEAMLAGSADLTRLINSPVFTSEDQAKAIAAVADKAGITGLAGNFLRVVAQNRRLFAVPGMIKAFRQIAAEARGETAAEVTSAHELTAAQQTELKAALKSVAGKDVAISVTVDPSLLGGLVVKMGSRQIDTSLKTKLNSLKLALKEVG
;
A
#
# COMPACT_ATOMS: atom_id res chain seq x y z
N MET A 1 12.48 -17.03 10.54
CA MET A 1 12.35 -15.83 11.39
C MET A 1 10.90 -15.40 11.31
N ALA A 2 10.18 -15.47 12.44
CA ALA A 2 8.74 -15.25 12.51
C ALA A 2 8.42 -13.77 12.30
N GLN A 3 7.91 -13.41 11.12
CA GLN A 3 7.25 -12.13 10.95
C GLN A 3 5.95 -12.19 11.74
N SER A 4 5.78 -11.27 12.67
CA SER A 4 4.55 -11.00 13.39
C SER A 4 3.48 -10.50 12.43
N SER A 5 2.96 -11.38 11.58
CA SER A 5 1.78 -11.12 10.77
C SER A 5 0.60 -11.01 11.72
N SER A 6 0.17 -9.79 12.02
CA SER A 6 -1.17 -9.54 12.55
C SER A 6 -2.16 -10.38 11.73
N PRO A 7 -3.19 -11.04 12.32
CA PRO A 7 -4.09 -11.94 11.60
C PRO A 7 -4.73 -11.28 10.35
N ILE A 8 -4.78 -9.95 10.34
CA ILE A 8 -5.23 -9.11 9.24
C ILE A 8 -4.26 -9.15 8.03
N SER A 9 -2.94 -9.20 8.27
CA SER A 9 -1.89 -9.29 7.23
C SER A 9 -1.95 -10.62 6.48
N GLY A 10 -2.01 -11.75 7.20
CA GLY A 10 -2.04 -13.07 6.58
C GLY A 10 -3.31 -13.33 5.75
N VAL A 11 -4.43 -12.73 6.14
CA VAL A 11 -5.65 -12.77 5.33
C VAL A 11 -5.50 -11.89 4.09
N ALA A 12 -4.99 -10.67 4.25
CA ALA A 12 -4.80 -9.73 3.15
C ALA A 12 -3.87 -10.32 2.07
N GLU A 13 -2.75 -10.91 2.48
CA GLU A 13 -1.77 -11.55 1.60
C GLU A 13 -2.37 -12.71 0.80
N ARG A 14 -3.18 -13.57 1.43
CA ARG A 14 -3.84 -14.70 0.74
C ARG A 14 -4.82 -14.22 -0.34
N TYR A 15 -5.67 -13.24 -0.01
CA TYR A 15 -6.62 -12.68 -0.97
C TYR A 15 -5.90 -11.94 -2.11
N ALA A 16 -4.87 -11.18 -1.77
CA ALA A 16 -4.05 -10.48 -2.76
C ALA A 16 -3.35 -11.46 -3.71
N GLY A 17 -2.78 -12.54 -3.19
CA GLY A 17 -2.16 -13.61 -3.98
C GLY A 17 -3.15 -14.27 -4.93
N SER A 18 -4.33 -14.67 -4.46
CA SER A 18 -5.35 -15.27 -5.32
C SER A 18 -5.87 -14.30 -6.39
N LEU A 19 -6.04 -13.02 -6.05
CA LEU A 19 -6.41 -12.00 -7.03
C LEU A 19 -5.31 -11.79 -8.07
N PHE A 20 -4.05 -11.80 -7.63
CA PHE A 20 -2.89 -11.66 -8.50
C PHE A 20 -2.78 -12.82 -9.48
N GLU A 21 -2.89 -14.07 -9.01
CA GLU A 21 -2.89 -15.25 -9.88
C GLU A 21 -3.99 -15.18 -10.94
N LEU A 22 -5.21 -14.79 -10.54
CA LEU A 22 -6.33 -14.66 -11.45
C LEU A 22 -6.12 -13.52 -12.46
N ALA A 23 -5.59 -12.38 -12.01
CA ALA A 23 -5.26 -11.25 -12.87
C ALA A 23 -4.10 -11.55 -13.82
N LEU A 24 -3.15 -12.39 -13.41
CA LEU A 24 -2.04 -12.87 -14.25
C LEU A 24 -2.54 -13.80 -15.35
N GLN A 25 -3.40 -14.77 -15.01
CA GLN A 25 -4.06 -15.65 -15.99
C GLN A 25 -4.89 -14.85 -17.01
N ALA A 26 -5.55 -13.79 -16.55
CA ALA A 26 -6.35 -12.90 -17.40
C ALA A 26 -5.52 -11.82 -18.13
N ASN A 27 -4.19 -11.77 -17.94
CA ASN A 27 -3.32 -10.69 -18.44
C ASN A 27 -3.84 -9.27 -18.11
N SER A 28 -4.54 -9.12 -16.99
CA SER A 28 -5.23 -7.88 -16.61
C SER A 28 -4.67 -7.26 -15.33
N VAL A 29 -3.46 -7.63 -14.91
CA VAL A 29 -2.81 -7.17 -13.67
C VAL A 29 -2.80 -5.64 -13.59
N ALA A 30 -2.34 -4.96 -14.64
CA ALA A 30 -2.27 -3.49 -14.67
C ALA A 30 -3.65 -2.83 -14.58
N LYS A 31 -4.67 -3.43 -15.21
CA LYS A 31 -6.05 -2.94 -15.14
C LYS A 31 -6.61 -3.08 -13.73
N VAL A 32 -6.42 -4.25 -13.12
CA VAL A 32 -6.87 -4.52 -11.74
C VAL A 32 -6.14 -3.60 -10.76
N GLU A 33 -4.85 -3.35 -10.93
CA GLU A 33 -4.07 -2.42 -10.10
C GLU A 33 -4.62 -0.99 -10.18
N ALA A 34 -4.93 -0.50 -11.39
CA ALA A 34 -5.52 0.82 -11.60
C ALA A 34 -6.91 0.92 -10.96
N ASP A 35 -7.76 -0.09 -11.13
CA ASP A 35 -9.09 -0.16 -10.54
C ASP A 35 -9.04 -0.16 -9.00
N LEU A 36 -8.15 -0.96 -8.40
CA LEU A 36 -7.93 -0.99 -6.95
C LEU A 36 -7.40 0.35 -6.41
N THR A 37 -6.51 1.00 -7.15
CA THR A 37 -5.97 2.32 -6.79
C THR A 37 -7.06 3.39 -6.82
N ARG A 38 -7.95 3.33 -7.82
CA ARG A 38 -9.12 4.21 -7.89
C ARG A 38 -10.06 3.99 -6.71
N PHE A 39 -10.29 2.72 -6.34
CA PHE A 39 -11.09 2.38 -5.17
C PHE A 39 -10.46 2.92 -3.86
N GLU A 40 -9.15 2.76 -3.68
CA GLU A 40 -8.42 3.29 -2.52
C GLU A 40 -8.55 4.82 -2.42
N ALA A 41 -8.44 5.54 -3.54
CA ALA A 41 -8.64 6.99 -3.57
C ALA A 41 -10.06 7.41 -3.16
N MET A 42 -11.08 6.66 -3.57
CA MET A 42 -12.47 6.91 -3.16
C MET A 42 -12.70 6.63 -1.67
N LEU A 43 -12.06 5.58 -1.16
CA LEU A 43 -12.03 5.25 0.27
C LEU A 43 -11.42 6.38 1.10
N ALA A 44 -10.27 6.91 0.67
CA ALA A 44 -9.59 8.03 1.32
C ALA A 44 -10.39 9.34 1.21
N GLY A 45 -11.11 9.55 0.11
CA GLY A 45 -11.92 10.75 -0.12
C GLY A 45 -13.29 10.76 0.56
N SER A 46 -13.76 9.62 1.10
CA SER A 46 -15.09 9.52 1.72
C SER A 46 -15.03 8.86 3.10
N ALA A 47 -15.24 9.69 4.13
CA ALA A 47 -15.34 9.22 5.51
C ALA A 47 -16.53 8.26 5.72
N ASP A 48 -17.63 8.46 4.99
CA ASP A 48 -18.81 7.60 5.06
C ASP A 48 -18.53 6.21 4.46
N LEU A 49 -17.76 6.13 3.37
CA LEU A 49 -17.35 4.84 2.80
C LEU A 49 -16.41 4.09 3.75
N THR A 50 -15.48 4.79 4.39
CA THR A 50 -14.61 4.22 5.42
C THR A 50 -15.40 3.74 6.63
N ARG A 51 -16.43 4.49 7.06
CA ARG A 51 -17.31 4.09 8.17
C ARG A 51 -18.14 2.87 7.79
N LEU A 52 -18.67 2.80 6.57
CA LEU A 52 -19.43 1.65 6.08
C LEU A 52 -18.61 0.36 6.12
N ILE A 53 -17.35 0.45 5.71
CA ILE A 53 -16.41 -0.68 5.62
C ILE A 53 -15.95 -1.18 7.00
N ASN A 54 -15.81 -0.27 7.97
CA ASN A 54 -15.38 -0.61 9.33
C ASN A 54 -16.54 -0.88 10.30
N SER A 55 -17.77 -0.51 9.95
CA SER A 55 -18.93 -0.67 10.82
C SER A 55 -19.46 -2.12 10.78
N PRO A 56 -19.48 -2.82 11.93
CA PRO A 56 -20.05 -4.17 12.03
C PRO A 56 -21.59 -4.18 12.05
N VAL A 57 -22.21 -3.00 12.06
CA VAL A 57 -23.68 -2.84 12.18
C VAL A 57 -24.39 -3.17 10.87
N PHE A 58 -23.72 -2.99 9.74
CA PHE A 58 -24.31 -3.28 8.43
C PHE A 58 -24.23 -4.77 8.09
N THR A 59 -25.27 -5.29 7.45
CA THR A 59 -25.25 -6.67 6.97
C THR A 59 -24.24 -6.80 5.82
N SER A 60 -23.70 -8.01 5.62
CA SER A 60 -22.81 -8.30 4.50
C SER A 60 -23.47 -8.06 3.14
N GLU A 61 -24.80 -8.23 3.04
CA GLU A 61 -25.54 -7.94 1.82
C GLU A 61 -25.65 -6.45 1.54
N ASP A 62 -25.97 -5.64 2.56
CA ASP A 62 -26.07 -4.18 2.40
C ASP A 62 -24.70 -3.57 2.06
N GLN A 63 -23.65 -4.06 2.73
CA GLN A 63 -22.27 -3.70 2.41
C GLN A 63 -21.90 -4.11 0.98
N ALA A 64 -22.23 -5.34 0.56
CA ALA A 64 -21.94 -5.79 -0.80
C ALA A 64 -22.68 -4.97 -1.85
N LYS A 65 -23.95 -4.62 -1.63
CA LYS A 65 -24.74 -3.76 -2.53
C LYS A 65 -24.17 -2.35 -2.61
N ALA A 66 -23.81 -1.76 -1.47
CA ALA A 66 -23.23 -0.42 -1.41
C ALA A 66 -21.86 -0.38 -2.11
N ILE A 67 -20.97 -1.34 -1.82
CA ILE A 67 -19.66 -1.44 -2.49
C ILE A 67 -19.82 -1.71 -3.98
N ALA A 68 -20.76 -2.56 -4.39
CA ALA A 68 -21.04 -2.79 -5.81
C ALA A 68 -21.52 -1.50 -6.50
N ALA A 69 -22.47 -0.77 -5.91
CA ALA A 69 -22.95 0.50 -6.48
C ALA A 69 -21.83 1.55 -6.58
N VAL A 70 -20.92 1.60 -5.60
CA VAL A 70 -19.74 2.47 -5.62
C VAL A 70 -18.76 2.04 -6.72
N ALA A 71 -18.48 0.75 -6.83
CA ALA A 71 -17.60 0.19 -7.85
C ALA A 71 -18.16 0.41 -9.27
N ASP A 72 -19.45 0.20 -9.47
CA ASP A 72 -20.14 0.42 -10.74
C ASP A 72 -20.09 1.90 -11.15
N LYS A 73 -20.36 2.83 -10.22
CA LYS A 73 -20.17 4.27 -10.46
C LYS A 73 -18.73 4.65 -10.77
N ALA A 74 -17.77 3.93 -10.20
CA ALA A 74 -16.35 4.12 -10.45
C ALA A 74 -15.88 3.45 -11.76
N GLY A 75 -16.74 2.70 -12.45
CA GLY A 75 -16.37 1.92 -13.64
C GLY A 75 -15.46 0.72 -13.35
N ILE A 76 -15.34 0.33 -12.08
CA ILE A 76 -14.55 -0.83 -11.64
C ILE A 76 -15.33 -2.10 -11.99
N THR A 77 -14.97 -2.72 -13.11
CA THR A 77 -15.69 -3.85 -13.68
C THR A 77 -14.78 -5.06 -13.89
N GLY A 78 -15.38 -6.26 -13.86
CA GLY A 78 -14.64 -7.51 -14.06
C GLY A 78 -14.00 -8.03 -12.76
N LEU A 79 -12.73 -8.42 -12.81
CA LEU A 79 -12.05 -9.09 -11.71
C LEU A 79 -11.99 -8.26 -10.42
N ALA A 80 -11.73 -6.95 -10.53
CA ALA A 80 -11.67 -6.06 -9.37
C ALA A 80 -13.05 -5.89 -8.69
N GLY A 81 -14.12 -5.74 -9.47
CA GLY A 81 -15.50 -5.66 -8.93
C GLY A 81 -15.96 -6.96 -8.29
N ASN A 82 -15.64 -8.11 -8.91
CA ASN A 82 -15.94 -9.42 -8.34
C ASN A 82 -15.16 -9.65 -7.04
N PHE A 83 -13.89 -9.26 -6.99
CA PHE A 83 -13.08 -9.32 -5.78
C PHE A 83 -13.71 -8.52 -4.63
N LEU A 84 -14.08 -7.26 -4.88
CA LEU A 84 -14.73 -6.42 -3.86
C LEU A 84 -16.04 -7.04 -3.35
N ARG A 85 -16.83 -7.66 -4.24
CA ARG A 85 -18.07 -8.36 -3.87
C ARG A 85 -17.81 -9.58 -3.00
N VAL A 86 -16.81 -10.40 -3.34
CA VAL A 86 -16.42 -11.58 -2.55
C VAL A 86 -15.91 -11.16 -1.17
N VAL A 87 -15.10 -10.10 -1.09
CA VAL A 87 -14.59 -9.59 0.19
C VAL A 87 -15.72 -9.01 1.05
N ALA A 88 -16.71 -8.36 0.43
CA ALA A 88 -17.94 -7.90 1.09
C ALA A 88 -18.77 -9.04 1.66
N GLN A 89 -19.02 -10.08 0.87
CA GLN A 89 -19.76 -11.26 1.32
C GLN A 89 -19.07 -11.98 2.48
N ASN A 90 -17.73 -12.02 2.46
CA ASN A 90 -16.93 -12.62 3.52
C ASN A 90 -16.77 -11.75 4.77
N ARG A 91 -17.43 -10.56 4.84
CA ARG A 91 -17.31 -9.58 5.94
C ARG A 91 -15.86 -9.13 6.21
N ARG A 92 -15.03 -9.09 5.16
CA ARG A 92 -13.59 -8.75 5.25
C ARG A 92 -13.26 -7.41 4.62
N LEU A 93 -14.25 -6.52 4.46
CA LEU A 93 -14.05 -5.21 3.83
C LEU A 93 -13.03 -4.35 4.56
N PHE A 94 -12.96 -4.43 5.89
CA PHE A 94 -11.97 -3.71 6.69
C PHE A 94 -10.51 -4.01 6.29
N ALA A 95 -10.26 -5.19 5.71
CA ALA A 95 -8.94 -5.62 5.27
C ALA A 95 -8.62 -5.22 3.82
N VAL A 96 -9.54 -4.62 3.08
CA VAL A 96 -9.34 -4.21 1.68
C VAL A 96 -8.15 -3.28 1.50
N PRO A 97 -7.92 -2.24 2.32
CA PRO A 97 -6.71 -1.41 2.20
C PRO A 97 -5.42 -2.23 2.33
N GLY A 98 -5.39 -3.22 3.22
CA GLY A 98 -4.27 -4.15 3.35
C GLY A 98 -4.10 -5.06 2.13
N MET A 99 -5.21 -5.57 1.58
CA MET A 99 -5.21 -6.39 0.37
C MET A 99 -4.68 -5.62 -0.85
N ILE A 100 -5.05 -4.34 -1.00
CA ILE A 100 -4.58 -3.49 -2.11
C ILE A 100 -3.05 -3.30 -2.02
N LYS A 101 -2.53 -3.02 -0.82
CA LYS A 101 -1.08 -2.90 -0.59
C LYS A 101 -0.34 -4.19 -0.89
N ALA A 102 -0.84 -5.33 -0.38
CA ALA A 102 -0.25 -6.63 -0.65
C ALA A 102 -0.28 -6.97 -2.16
N PHE A 103 -1.37 -6.66 -2.86
CA PHE A 103 -1.48 -6.88 -4.30
C PHE A 103 -0.43 -6.06 -5.08
N ARG A 104 -0.24 -4.78 -4.74
CA ARG A 104 0.80 -3.94 -5.36
C ARG A 104 2.19 -4.52 -5.13
N GLN A 105 2.46 -5.00 -3.92
CA GLN A 105 3.74 -5.61 -3.59
C GLN A 105 3.99 -6.86 -4.46
N ILE A 106 3.03 -7.78 -4.53
CA ILE A 106 3.13 -9.00 -5.34
C ILE A 106 3.27 -8.65 -6.84
N ALA A 107 2.51 -7.67 -7.33
CA ALA A 107 2.59 -7.21 -8.71
C ALA A 107 3.91 -6.53 -9.06
N ALA A 108 4.55 -5.83 -8.11
CA ALA A 108 5.89 -5.28 -8.26
C ALA A 108 6.94 -6.41 -8.31
N GLU A 109 6.87 -7.35 -7.36
CA GLU A 109 7.76 -8.52 -7.29
C GLU A 109 7.70 -9.35 -8.58
N ALA A 110 6.51 -9.59 -9.13
CA ALA A 110 6.32 -10.32 -10.37
C ALA A 110 6.82 -9.58 -11.61
N ARG A 111 6.80 -8.24 -11.61
CA ARG A 111 7.45 -7.42 -12.65
C ARG A 111 8.97 -7.39 -12.52
N GLY A 112 9.54 -7.99 -11.47
CA GLY A 112 10.96 -7.88 -11.14
C GLY A 112 11.33 -6.49 -10.61
N GLU A 113 10.34 -5.67 -10.25
CA GLU A 113 10.53 -4.37 -9.63
C GLU A 113 10.71 -4.55 -8.13
N THR A 114 11.75 -3.94 -7.56
CA THR A 114 11.89 -3.95 -6.10
C THR A 114 10.98 -2.88 -5.53
N ALA A 115 10.04 -3.25 -4.67
CA ALA A 115 9.19 -2.27 -3.99
C ALA A 115 10.02 -1.49 -2.96
N ALA A 116 10.03 -0.17 -3.09
CA ALA A 116 10.65 0.75 -2.14
C ALA A 116 9.58 1.66 -1.53
N GLU A 117 9.36 1.53 -0.23
CA GLU A 117 8.56 2.47 0.55
C GLU A 117 9.45 3.67 0.89
N VAL A 118 9.05 4.86 0.48
CA VAL A 118 9.79 6.09 0.72
C VAL A 118 8.94 6.98 1.61
N THR A 119 9.37 7.15 2.86
CA THR A 119 8.77 8.10 3.79
C THR A 119 9.54 9.42 3.73
N SER A 120 8.85 10.49 3.34
CA SER A 120 9.41 11.83 3.21
C SER A 120 8.72 12.80 4.16
N ALA A 121 9.50 13.77 4.66
CA ALA A 121 8.97 14.87 5.47
C ALA A 121 7.99 15.77 4.69
N HIS A 122 8.21 15.92 3.38
CA HIS A 122 7.44 16.79 2.48
C HIS A 122 7.02 16.02 1.23
N GLU A 123 5.95 16.49 0.57
CA GLU A 123 5.55 15.97 -0.74
C GLU A 123 6.70 16.10 -1.73
N LEU A 124 7.12 14.97 -2.30
CA LEU A 124 8.19 14.92 -3.29
C LEU A 124 7.67 15.43 -4.64
N THR A 125 8.39 16.39 -5.22
CA THR A 125 8.14 16.86 -6.58
C THR A 125 8.44 15.76 -7.61
N ALA A 126 7.85 15.84 -8.80
CA ALA A 126 8.04 14.84 -9.85
C ALA A 126 9.52 14.70 -10.28
N ALA A 127 10.28 15.80 -10.25
CA ALA A 127 11.72 15.81 -10.49
C ALA A 127 12.48 14.98 -9.43
N GLN A 128 12.17 15.19 -8.16
CA GLN A 128 12.79 14.45 -7.06
C GLN A 128 12.41 12.98 -7.06
N GLN A 129 11.16 12.62 -7.42
CA GLN A 129 10.77 11.22 -7.57
C GLN A 129 11.57 10.52 -8.69
N THR A 130 11.87 11.23 -9.77
CA THR A 130 12.65 10.70 -10.90
C THR A 130 14.11 10.51 -10.50
N GLU A 131 14.72 11.48 -9.83
CA GLU A 131 16.08 11.33 -9.28
C GLU A 131 16.17 10.20 -8.27
N LEU A 132 15.18 10.08 -7.38
CA LEU A 132 15.14 9.01 -6.39
C LEU A 132 15.02 7.64 -7.07
N LYS A 133 14.21 7.54 -8.13
CA LYS A 133 14.10 6.32 -8.94
C LYS A 133 15.42 5.96 -9.61
N ALA A 134 16.15 6.93 -10.15
CA ALA A 134 17.46 6.70 -10.74
C ALA A 134 18.49 6.25 -9.69
N ALA A 135 18.54 6.91 -8.53
CA ALA A 135 19.43 6.56 -7.43
C ALA A 135 19.12 5.14 -6.90
N LEU A 136 17.84 4.84 -6.66
CA LEU A 136 17.41 3.52 -6.18
C LEU A 136 17.64 2.43 -7.21
N LYS A 137 17.49 2.72 -8.50
CA LYS A 137 17.85 1.79 -9.59
C LYS A 137 19.34 1.46 -9.58
N SER A 138 20.22 2.43 -9.30
CA SER A 138 21.66 2.18 -9.19
C SER A 138 22.02 1.29 -7.99
N VAL A 139 21.30 1.44 -6.87
CA VAL A 139 21.56 0.69 -5.63
C VAL A 139 20.92 -0.71 -5.67
N ALA A 140 19.75 -0.84 -6.27
CA ALA A 140 18.99 -2.09 -6.35
C ALA A 140 19.37 -2.94 -7.57
N GLY A 141 19.95 -2.34 -8.61
CA GLY A 141 20.32 -3.02 -9.86
C GLY A 141 19.12 -3.47 -10.73
N LYS A 142 17.88 -3.11 -10.34
CA LYS A 142 16.62 -3.41 -11.02
C LYS A 142 15.72 -2.19 -11.00
N ASP A 143 14.65 -2.20 -11.81
CA ASP A 143 13.62 -1.16 -11.70
C ASP A 143 12.96 -1.20 -10.31
N VAL A 144 12.62 -0.03 -9.77
CA VAL A 144 12.13 0.13 -8.41
C VAL A 144 10.75 0.79 -8.48
N ALA A 145 9.76 0.12 -7.90
CA ALA A 145 8.42 0.67 -7.69
C ALA A 145 8.44 1.48 -6.40
N ILE A 146 8.30 2.80 -6.51
CA ILE A 146 8.36 3.71 -5.36
C ILE A 146 6.94 3.97 -4.83
N SER A 147 6.71 3.67 -3.56
CA SER A 147 5.52 4.09 -2.83
C SER A 147 5.89 5.24 -1.89
N VAL A 148 5.50 6.46 -2.23
CA VAL A 148 5.80 7.65 -1.43
C VAL A 148 4.73 7.83 -0.36
N THR A 149 5.16 7.94 0.90
CA THR A 149 4.31 8.32 2.05
C THR A 149 4.86 9.59 2.67
N VAL A 150 3.99 10.55 2.98
CA VAL A 150 4.40 11.82 3.62
C VAL A 150 4.18 11.70 5.13
N ASP A 151 5.25 11.86 5.91
CA ASP A 151 5.20 11.90 7.36
C ASP A 151 5.86 13.20 7.86
N PRO A 152 5.07 14.21 8.26
CA PRO A 152 5.58 15.49 8.74
C PRO A 152 6.30 15.40 10.10
N SER A 153 6.25 14.25 10.79
CA SER A 153 7.03 14.01 12.00
C SER A 153 8.53 13.81 11.71
N LEU A 154 8.89 13.59 10.46
CA LEU A 154 10.26 13.71 9.97
C LEU A 154 10.58 15.21 9.84
N LEU A 155 11.50 15.70 10.70
CA LEU A 155 11.99 17.09 10.65
C LEU A 155 12.75 17.43 9.35
N GLY A 156 13.03 16.41 8.53
CA GLY A 156 13.69 16.49 7.23
C GLY A 156 14.41 15.19 6.88
N GLY A 157 14.75 15.01 5.61
CA GLY A 157 15.37 13.80 5.08
C GLY A 157 14.36 12.73 4.62
N LEU A 158 14.89 11.59 4.18
CA LEU A 158 14.13 10.49 3.59
C LEU A 158 14.45 9.15 4.25
N VAL A 159 13.42 8.37 4.48
CA VAL A 159 13.53 6.98 4.94
C VAL A 159 13.10 6.10 3.78
N VAL A 160 14.03 5.34 3.21
CA VAL A 160 13.74 4.39 2.14
C VAL A 160 13.82 2.98 2.68
N LYS A 161 12.73 2.23 2.59
CA LYS A 161 12.65 0.84 2.99
C LYS A 161 12.44 -0.03 1.76
N MET A 162 13.41 -0.88 1.49
CA MET A 162 13.44 -1.78 0.34
C MET A 162 13.58 -3.21 0.85
N GLY A 163 12.45 -3.91 1.01
CA GLY A 163 12.40 -5.24 1.64
C GLY A 163 13.00 -5.22 3.05
N SER A 164 14.17 -5.84 3.21
CA SER A 164 14.91 -5.91 4.49
C SER A 164 15.95 -4.80 4.69
N ARG A 165 16.21 -3.97 3.67
CA ARG A 165 17.17 -2.86 3.75
C ARG A 165 16.44 -1.56 4.00
N GLN A 166 16.70 -0.93 5.14
CA GLN A 166 16.21 0.41 5.46
C GLN A 166 17.37 1.40 5.40
N ILE A 167 17.26 2.39 4.53
CA ILE A 167 18.18 3.52 4.43
C ILE A 167 17.47 4.71 5.08
N ASP A 168 17.87 5.06 6.29
CA ASP A 168 17.36 6.22 7.02
C ASP A 168 18.36 7.38 6.92
N THR A 169 17.96 8.44 6.23
CA THR A 169 18.73 9.70 6.16
C THR A 169 18.02 10.85 6.88
N SER A 170 17.05 10.53 7.75
CA SER A 170 16.25 11.53 8.44
C SER A 170 17.06 12.33 9.47
N LEU A 171 16.77 13.62 9.55
CA LEU A 171 17.36 14.54 10.52
C LEU A 171 16.96 14.19 11.95
N LYS A 172 15.77 13.59 12.13
CA LYS A 172 15.27 13.11 13.42
C LYS A 172 16.20 12.05 14.01
N THR A 173 16.63 11.08 13.20
CA THR A 173 17.55 10.03 13.65
C THR A 173 18.93 10.60 13.96
N LYS A 174 19.44 11.55 13.15
CA LYS A 174 20.72 12.25 13.44
C LYS A 174 20.69 13.07 14.73
N LEU A 175 19.60 13.78 15.00
CA LEU A 175 19.45 14.55 16.24
C LEU A 175 19.31 13.62 17.46
N ASN A 176 18.57 12.52 17.33
CA ASN A 176 18.44 11.53 18.40
C ASN A 176 19.78 10.84 18.69
N SER A 177 20.57 10.50 17.67
CA SER A 177 21.90 9.91 17.87
C SER A 177 22.86 10.89 18.57
N LEU A 178 22.81 12.18 18.22
CA LEU A 178 23.59 13.22 18.92
C LEU A 178 23.16 13.37 20.38
N LYS A 179 21.85 13.36 20.66
CA LYS A 179 21.31 13.41 22.02
C LYS A 179 21.72 12.18 22.84
N LEU A 180 21.75 10.99 22.22
CA LEU A 180 22.22 9.76 22.87
C LEU A 180 23.72 9.85 23.19
N ALA A 181 24.53 10.24 22.22
CA ALA A 181 25.98 10.39 22.39
C ALA A 181 26.32 11.43 23.49
N LEU A 182 25.55 12.52 23.59
CA LEU A 182 25.72 13.51 24.66
C LEU A 182 25.25 13.02 26.05
N LYS A 183 24.35 12.03 26.09
CA LYS A 183 23.80 11.47 27.34
C LYS A 183 24.68 10.34 27.90
N GLU A 184 25.46 9.66 27.08
CA GLU A 184 26.41 8.62 27.52
C GLU A 184 27.76 9.18 28.00
N VAL A 185 28.02 10.48 27.80
CA VAL A 185 29.27 11.16 28.18
C VAL A 185 29.16 11.89 29.53
N GLY A 186 28.06 11.71 30.28
CA GLY A 186 27.87 12.26 31.63
C GLY A 186 27.53 11.17 32.64
#